data_AF-A0A444S6M1-F1
#
_entry.id   AF-A0A444S6M1-F1
#
_cell.length_a   1.000
_cell.length_b   1.000
_cell.length_c   1.000
_cell.angle_alpha   90.00
_cell.angle_beta   90.00
_cell.angle_gamma   90.00
#
_symmetry.space_group_name_H-M   'P 1'
#
loop_
_entity.id
_entity.type
_entity.pdbx_description
1 polymer ?
#
loop_
_entity_poly.entity_id
_entity_poly.type
_entity_poly.pdbx_seq_one_letter_code
_entity_poly.pdbx_strand_id
1 'polypeptide(L)'
;MRDAIAAIALSQTATPDNEYIISPISSAYLSALLIRYANDRHVVVPNLSTAAHLARTQALLIHVLLGLLSPSIRRRAEAESHLDTLLRWTRQLWDSANLDAATSSLVPLGTPAANPITGLYRAFILTESVRRTYLIAHITAGVYLNLRSSGPPYSHACRGDVYITQRAGLWDAAGAASWEATVLGACPLFLHCLRGHDLPEVGIAAADVDEFARHLFTVLWEADEVERWTMRTGGEVTAAY
;
A
#
# COMPACT_ATOMS: atom_id res chain seq x y z
N MET A 1 -10.63 -7.57 -5.74
CA MET A 1 -10.87 -6.45 -4.80
C MET A 1 -12.09 -6.69 -3.91
N ARG A 2 -13.31 -6.88 -4.46
CA ARG A 2 -14.51 -7.16 -3.64
C ARG A 2 -14.31 -8.29 -2.62
N ASP A 3 -13.78 -9.43 -3.07
CA ASP A 3 -13.55 -10.59 -2.20
C ASP A 3 -12.48 -10.32 -1.12
N ALA A 4 -11.49 -9.47 -1.43
CA ALA A 4 -10.48 -9.05 -0.45
C ALA A 4 -11.08 -8.14 0.62
N ILE A 5 -11.99 -7.22 0.24
CA ILE A 5 -12.73 -6.39 1.21
C ILE A 5 -13.63 -7.28 2.08
N ALA A 6 -14.30 -8.27 1.49
CA ALA A 6 -15.07 -9.24 2.26
C ALA A 6 -14.19 -10.04 3.23
N ALA A 7 -12.96 -10.40 2.83
CA ALA A 7 -12.01 -11.07 3.71
C ALA A 7 -11.58 -10.21 4.91
N ILE A 8 -11.47 -8.88 4.74
CA ILE A 8 -11.23 -7.95 5.87
C ILE A 8 -12.40 -8.03 6.86
N ALA A 9 -13.64 -7.88 6.38
CA ALA A 9 -14.82 -7.95 7.24
C ALA A 9 -14.91 -9.30 7.98
N LEU A 10 -14.62 -10.42 7.30
CA LEU A 10 -14.57 -11.74 7.94
C LEU A 10 -13.49 -11.79 9.02
N SER A 11 -12.28 -11.28 8.75
CA SER A 11 -11.18 -11.30 9.71
C SER A 11 -11.47 -10.50 10.97
N GLN A 12 -12.22 -9.40 10.88
CA GLN A 12 -12.64 -8.59 12.04
C GLN A 12 -13.63 -9.32 12.94
N THR A 13 -14.38 -10.29 12.39
CA THR A 13 -15.33 -11.14 13.15
C THR A 13 -14.72 -12.46 13.61
N ALA A 14 -13.43 -12.69 13.34
CA ALA A 14 -12.79 -13.96 13.63
C ALA A 14 -12.58 -14.15 15.13
N THR A 15 -13.03 -15.30 15.63
CA THR A 15 -12.80 -15.78 16.99
C THR A 15 -12.24 -17.20 16.92
N PRO A 16 -11.61 -17.70 18.00
CA PRO A 16 -11.16 -19.09 18.06
C PRO A 16 -12.28 -20.09 17.74
N ASP A 17 -13.53 -19.76 18.11
CA ASP A 17 -14.70 -20.62 17.93
C ASP A 17 -15.19 -20.70 16.48
N ASN A 18 -14.94 -19.69 15.64
CA ASN A 18 -15.44 -19.64 14.26
C ASN A 18 -14.32 -19.72 13.20
N GLU A 19 -13.06 -19.86 13.62
CA GLU A 19 -11.90 -19.88 12.72
C GLU A 19 -11.96 -21.03 11.71
N TYR A 20 -12.56 -22.17 12.08
CA TYR A 20 -12.76 -23.31 11.20
C TYR A 20 -13.72 -23.01 10.03
N ILE A 21 -14.60 -22.03 10.18
CA ILE A 21 -15.52 -21.54 9.13
C ILE A 21 -14.84 -20.46 8.28
N ILE A 22 -14.14 -19.53 8.91
CA ILE A 22 -13.52 -18.38 8.23
C ILE A 22 -12.34 -18.82 7.35
N SER A 23 -11.56 -19.81 7.81
CA SER A 23 -10.35 -20.23 7.09
C SER A 23 -10.64 -20.76 5.68
N PRO A 24 -11.59 -21.70 5.48
CA PRO A 24 -11.93 -22.18 4.13
C PRO A 24 -12.47 -21.08 3.22
N ILE A 25 -13.29 -20.17 3.74
CA ILE A 25 -13.85 -19.06 2.95
C ILE A 25 -12.73 -18.12 2.49
N SER A 26 -11.81 -17.77 3.40
CA SER A 26 -10.66 -16.91 3.07
C SER A 26 -9.74 -17.55 2.04
N SER A 27 -9.47 -18.86 2.18
CA SER A 27 -8.66 -19.63 1.23
C SER A 27 -9.34 -19.76 -0.13
N ALA A 28 -10.67 -19.91 -0.17
CA ALA A 28 -11.44 -19.93 -1.42
C ALA A 28 -11.35 -18.59 -2.18
N TYR A 29 -11.47 -17.45 -1.49
CA TYR A 29 -11.29 -16.13 -2.11
C TYR A 29 -9.89 -15.94 -2.69
N LEU A 30 -8.86 -16.34 -1.93
CA LEU A 30 -7.47 -16.27 -2.39
C LEU A 30 -7.24 -17.19 -3.59
N SER A 31 -7.73 -18.43 -3.54
CA SER A 31 -7.62 -19.38 -4.63
C SER A 31 -8.31 -18.86 -5.90
N ALA A 32 -9.52 -18.28 -5.78
CA ALA A 32 -10.22 -17.68 -6.91
C ALA A 32 -9.44 -16.51 -7.53
N LEU A 33 -8.83 -15.65 -6.70
CA LEU A 33 -7.95 -14.57 -7.16
C LEU A 33 -6.75 -15.13 -7.93
N LEU A 34 -6.07 -16.13 -7.38
CA LEU A 34 -4.90 -16.73 -8.01
C LEU A 34 -5.25 -17.43 -9.32
N ILE A 35 -6.35 -18.18 -9.37
CA ILE A 35 -6.85 -18.84 -10.60
C ILE A 35 -7.16 -17.80 -11.67
N ARG A 36 -7.84 -16.70 -11.31
CA ARG A 36 -8.18 -15.62 -12.24
C ARG A 36 -6.96 -15.01 -12.92
N TYR A 37 -5.81 -15.00 -12.25
CA TYR A 37 -4.56 -14.43 -12.77
C TYR A 37 -3.45 -15.49 -12.96
N ALA A 38 -3.78 -16.79 -12.97
CA ALA A 38 -2.81 -17.89 -13.01
C ALA A 38 -2.02 -17.96 -14.32
N ASN A 39 -2.65 -17.56 -15.43
CA ASN A 39 -2.05 -17.56 -16.77
C ASN A 39 -1.00 -16.45 -16.98
N ASP A 40 -0.83 -15.56 -16.01
CA ASP A 40 0.17 -14.49 -16.06
C ASP A 40 1.60 -14.97 -15.74
N ARG A 41 1.80 -16.30 -15.70
CA ARG A 41 3.08 -16.95 -15.38
C ARG A 41 4.00 -17.17 -16.59
N HIS A 42 3.47 -17.27 -17.82
CA HIS A 42 4.26 -17.75 -18.97
C HIS A 42 3.90 -17.19 -20.37
N VAL A 43 3.09 -16.13 -20.48
CA VAL A 43 2.76 -15.52 -21.78
C VAL A 43 2.98 -14.02 -21.69
N VAL A 44 3.52 -13.43 -22.76
CA VAL A 44 3.56 -11.99 -23.03
C VAL A 44 2.22 -11.38 -22.62
N VAL A 45 2.20 -10.79 -21.43
CA VAL A 45 1.16 -10.03 -20.71
C VAL A 45 -0.25 -10.08 -21.34
N PRO A 46 -1.29 -10.62 -20.68
CA PRO A 46 -2.63 -10.12 -20.97
C PRO A 46 -2.59 -8.63 -20.63
N ASN A 47 -2.77 -7.73 -21.61
CA ASN A 47 -2.67 -6.26 -21.49
C ASN A 47 -3.55 -5.69 -20.35
N LEU A 48 -3.16 -5.91 -19.11
CA LEU A 48 -3.81 -5.36 -17.94
C LEU A 48 -3.39 -3.89 -17.88
N SER A 49 -4.37 -3.02 -17.65
CA SER A 49 -4.06 -1.64 -17.30
C SER A 49 -3.33 -1.59 -15.96
N THR A 50 -2.59 -0.49 -15.71
CA THR A 50 -1.98 -0.23 -14.40
C THR A 50 -3.02 -0.31 -13.27
N ALA A 51 -4.24 0.15 -13.50
CA ALA A 51 -5.34 0.03 -12.54
C ALA A 51 -5.73 -1.44 -12.25
N ALA A 52 -5.71 -2.32 -13.25
CA ALA A 52 -5.99 -3.74 -13.06
C ALA A 52 -4.84 -4.47 -12.35
N HIS A 53 -3.58 -4.11 -12.66
CA HIS A 53 -2.41 -4.55 -11.89
C HIS A 53 -2.51 -4.10 -10.43
N LEU A 54 -2.90 -2.85 -10.19
CA LEU A 54 -3.05 -2.30 -8.84
C LEU A 54 -4.10 -3.09 -8.06
N ALA A 55 -5.28 -3.28 -8.64
CA ALA A 55 -6.40 -3.95 -7.98
C ALA A 55 -6.10 -5.41 -7.60
N ARG A 56 -5.40 -6.16 -8.45
CA ARG A 56 -5.02 -7.54 -8.12
C ARG A 56 -3.91 -7.61 -7.07
N THR A 57 -2.95 -6.68 -7.12
CA THR A 57 -1.83 -6.64 -6.17
C THR A 57 -2.33 -6.24 -4.78
N GLN A 58 -3.19 -5.23 -4.69
CA GLN A 58 -3.84 -4.84 -3.44
C GLN A 58 -4.71 -5.98 -2.88
N ALA A 59 -5.48 -6.67 -3.73
CA ALA A 59 -6.27 -7.81 -3.28
C ALA A 59 -5.40 -8.93 -2.70
N LEU A 60 -4.29 -9.30 -3.37
CA LEU A 60 -3.36 -10.31 -2.86
C LEU A 60 -2.66 -9.84 -1.58
N LEU A 61 -2.23 -8.59 -1.53
CA LEU A 61 -1.60 -7.98 -0.36
C LEU A 61 -2.49 -8.09 0.88
N ILE A 62 -3.79 -7.78 0.74
CA ILE A 62 -4.77 -7.92 1.82
C ILE A 62 -4.83 -9.38 2.31
N HIS A 63 -5.00 -10.35 1.40
CA HIS A 63 -5.06 -11.77 1.79
C HIS A 63 -3.78 -12.23 2.49
N VAL A 64 -2.61 -11.80 2.01
CA VAL A 64 -1.31 -12.12 2.62
C VAL A 64 -1.21 -11.49 4.01
N LEU A 65 -1.50 -10.20 4.17
CA LEU A 65 -1.47 -9.53 5.48
C LEU A 65 -2.37 -10.22 6.51
N LEU A 66 -3.63 -10.48 6.14
CA LEU A 66 -4.58 -11.15 7.02
C LEU A 66 -4.15 -12.58 7.38
N GLY A 67 -3.48 -13.28 6.48
CA GLY A 67 -2.99 -14.63 6.73
C GLY A 67 -1.72 -14.66 7.58
N LEU A 68 -0.74 -13.79 7.30
CA LEU A 68 0.53 -13.71 8.06
C LEU A 68 0.30 -13.28 9.52
N LEU A 69 -0.69 -12.42 9.77
CA LEU A 69 -1.07 -11.95 11.10
C LEU A 69 -2.13 -12.85 11.79
N SER A 70 -2.53 -13.96 11.15
CA SER A 70 -3.50 -14.89 11.71
C SER A 70 -2.89 -15.74 12.84
N PRO A 71 -3.65 -16.05 13.92
CA PRO A 71 -3.20 -17.02 14.92
C PRO A 71 -3.03 -18.43 14.32
N SER A 72 -3.88 -18.83 13.36
CA SER A 72 -3.77 -20.13 12.68
C SER A 72 -2.46 -20.31 11.93
N ILE A 73 -1.72 -21.35 12.32
CA ILE A 73 -0.49 -21.80 11.66
C ILE A 73 -0.75 -22.12 10.18
N ARG A 74 -1.91 -22.72 9.87
CA ARG A 74 -2.27 -23.08 8.49
C ARG A 74 -2.45 -21.84 7.63
N ARG A 75 -3.16 -20.82 8.12
CA ARG A 75 -3.38 -19.57 7.37
C ARG A 75 -2.07 -18.80 7.18
N ARG A 76 -1.19 -18.80 8.18
CA ARG A 76 0.16 -18.24 8.07
C ARG A 76 0.97 -18.96 6.99
N ALA A 77 1.02 -20.29 7.04
CA ALA A 77 1.76 -21.08 6.04
C ALA A 77 1.23 -20.89 4.61
N GLU A 78 -0.10 -20.80 4.44
CA GLU A 78 -0.73 -20.49 3.15
C GLU A 78 -0.29 -19.11 2.65
N ALA A 79 -0.39 -18.07 3.48
CA ALA A 79 0.03 -16.71 3.13
C ALA A 79 1.54 -16.60 2.82
N GLU A 80 2.38 -17.30 3.58
CA GLU A 80 3.83 -17.38 3.31
C GLU A 80 4.11 -17.90 1.90
N SER A 81 3.39 -18.93 1.46
CA SER A 81 3.57 -19.53 0.12
C SER A 81 3.25 -18.56 -1.02
N HIS A 82 2.61 -17.43 -0.72
CA HIS A 82 2.21 -16.42 -1.69
C HIS A 82 3.05 -15.13 -1.67
N LEU A 83 4.03 -15.01 -0.76
CA LEU A 83 4.94 -13.85 -0.72
C LEU A 83 5.68 -13.63 -2.05
N ASP A 84 6.19 -14.68 -2.67
CA ASP A 84 6.86 -14.56 -3.98
C ASP A 84 5.90 -14.09 -5.09
N THR A 85 4.63 -14.49 -5.02
CA THR A 85 3.62 -14.04 -5.99
C THR A 85 3.25 -12.59 -5.77
N LEU A 86 3.11 -12.17 -4.51
CA LEU A 86 2.91 -10.77 -4.15
C LEU A 86 4.04 -9.90 -4.68
N LEU A 87 5.30 -10.23 -4.39
CA LEU A 87 6.46 -9.46 -4.84
C LEU A 87 6.60 -9.42 -6.37
N ARG A 88 6.21 -10.51 -7.06
CA ARG A 88 6.17 -10.54 -8.53
C ARG A 88 5.09 -9.62 -9.09
N TRP A 89 3.88 -9.65 -8.54
CA TRP A 89 2.78 -8.79 -8.97
C TRP A 89 3.03 -7.32 -8.65
N THR A 90 3.70 -7.01 -7.53
CA THR A 90 4.19 -5.67 -7.20
C THR A 90 5.18 -5.16 -8.25
N ARG A 91 6.10 -6.00 -8.73
CA ARG A 91 7.02 -5.61 -9.82
C ARG A 91 6.28 -5.33 -11.12
N GLN A 92 5.38 -6.23 -11.53
CA GLN A 92 4.56 -6.04 -12.74
C GLN A 92 3.71 -4.76 -12.67
N LEU A 93 3.17 -4.43 -11.49
CA LEU A 93 2.48 -3.17 -11.24
C LEU A 93 3.40 -1.96 -11.47
N TRP A 94 4.61 -2.01 -10.92
CA TRP A 94 5.61 -0.94 -11.08
C TRP A 94 6.02 -0.76 -12.54
N ASP A 95 6.29 -1.86 -13.25
CA ASP A 95 6.67 -1.85 -14.66
C ASP A 95 5.55 -1.27 -15.54
N SER A 96 4.29 -1.66 -15.28
CA SER A 96 3.11 -1.11 -15.95
C SER A 96 2.96 0.40 -15.71
N ALA A 97 3.15 0.86 -14.46
CA ALA A 97 3.06 2.28 -14.12
C ALA A 97 4.16 3.11 -14.79
N ASN A 98 5.38 2.58 -14.90
CA ASN A 98 6.47 3.25 -15.62
C ASN A 98 6.20 3.34 -17.12
N LEU A 99 5.62 2.30 -17.72
CA LEU A 99 5.23 2.32 -19.13
C LEU A 99 4.11 3.34 -19.39
N ASP A 100 3.10 3.39 -18.54
CA ASP A 100 2.04 4.41 -18.61
C ASP A 100 2.64 5.81 -18.45
N ALA A 101 3.54 6.03 -17.49
CA ALA A 101 4.19 7.34 -17.29
C ALA A 101 5.05 7.76 -18.50
N ALA A 102 5.71 6.82 -19.17
CA ALA A 102 6.54 7.09 -20.34
C ALA A 102 5.73 7.37 -21.61
N THR A 103 4.49 6.85 -21.69
CA THR A 103 3.63 6.96 -22.88
C THR A 103 2.51 7.99 -22.74
N SER A 104 2.17 8.36 -21.50
CA SER A 104 1.07 9.29 -21.21
C SER A 104 1.51 10.74 -21.40
N SER A 105 0.76 11.48 -22.21
CA SER A 105 0.85 12.94 -22.25
C SER A 105 -0.04 13.49 -21.12
N LEU A 106 0.58 14.04 -20.06
CA LEU A 106 -0.12 14.55 -18.88
C LEU A 106 -1.13 15.68 -19.17
N VAL A 107 -1.10 16.23 -20.39
CA VAL A 107 -2.06 17.20 -20.90
C VAL A 107 -2.50 16.75 -22.29
N PRO A 108 -3.77 16.40 -22.52
CA PRO A 108 -4.25 16.19 -23.88
C PRO A 108 -4.13 17.52 -24.63
N LEU A 109 -3.15 17.64 -25.53
CA LEU A 109 -3.16 18.71 -26.52
C LEU A 109 -4.41 18.54 -27.37
N GLY A 110 -5.45 19.35 -27.14
CA GLY A 110 -6.54 19.54 -28.10
C GLY A 110 -7.91 18.95 -27.80
N THR A 111 -8.26 18.57 -26.56
CA THR A 111 -9.67 18.32 -26.20
C THR A 111 -10.21 19.39 -25.25
N PRO A 112 -10.98 20.39 -25.74
CA PRO A 112 -11.45 21.53 -24.96
C PRO A 112 -12.57 21.21 -23.94
N ALA A 113 -12.80 19.94 -23.60
CA ALA A 113 -13.97 19.50 -22.82
C ALA A 113 -13.63 18.84 -21.45
N ALA A 114 -12.39 18.44 -21.18
CA ALA A 114 -12.03 17.81 -19.91
C ALA A 114 -11.30 18.80 -19.00
N ASN A 115 -11.81 19.05 -17.79
CA ASN A 115 -11.12 19.85 -16.79
C ASN A 115 -9.76 19.18 -16.47
N PRO A 116 -8.62 19.82 -16.79
CA PRO A 116 -7.29 19.22 -16.63
C PRO A 116 -7.00 18.84 -15.18
N ILE A 117 -7.55 19.57 -14.21
CA ILE A 117 -7.39 19.31 -12.78
C ILE A 117 -8.00 17.97 -12.38
N THR A 118 -9.14 17.59 -12.98
CA THR A 118 -9.75 16.28 -12.72
C THR A 118 -8.88 15.13 -13.25
N GLY A 119 -8.24 15.33 -14.40
CA GLY A 119 -7.28 14.38 -14.97
C GLY A 119 -6.05 14.22 -14.08
N LEU A 120 -5.45 15.33 -13.65
CA LEU A 120 -4.30 15.35 -12.76
C LEU A 120 -4.60 14.72 -11.40
N TYR A 121 -5.76 15.02 -10.81
CA TYR A 121 -6.19 14.40 -9.55
C TYR A 121 -6.33 12.87 -9.69
N ARG A 122 -6.95 12.36 -10.76
CA ARG A 122 -7.04 10.92 -11.02
C ARG A 122 -5.68 10.27 -11.22
N ALA A 123 -4.78 10.94 -11.94
CA ALA A 123 -3.40 10.48 -12.14
C ALA A 123 -2.63 10.45 -10.81
N PHE A 124 -2.82 11.46 -9.95
CA PHE A 124 -2.28 11.49 -8.60
C PHE A 124 -2.76 10.29 -7.78
N ILE A 125 -4.08 10.05 -7.71
CA ILE A 125 -4.65 8.91 -6.95
C ILE A 125 -4.07 7.59 -7.46
N LEU A 126 -4.01 7.37 -8.77
CA LEU A 126 -3.47 6.13 -9.33
C LEU A 126 -1.98 5.99 -8.99
N THR A 127 -1.19 7.04 -9.19
CA THR A 127 0.26 7.01 -8.98
C THR A 127 0.61 6.82 -7.51
N GLU A 128 -0.02 7.57 -6.59
CA GLU A 128 0.19 7.38 -5.16
C GLU A 128 -0.31 6.01 -4.69
N SER A 129 -1.40 5.49 -5.23
CA SER A 129 -1.85 4.12 -4.92
C SER A 129 -0.80 3.08 -5.32
N VAL A 130 -0.14 3.24 -6.48
CA VAL A 130 0.95 2.37 -6.93
C VAL A 130 2.12 2.44 -5.94
N ARG A 131 2.59 3.65 -5.61
CA ARG A 131 3.75 3.84 -4.71
C ARG A 131 3.48 3.33 -3.30
N ARG A 132 2.32 3.66 -2.72
CA ARG A 132 1.89 3.17 -1.39
C ARG A 132 1.75 1.64 -1.38
N THR A 133 1.15 1.04 -2.41
CA THR A 133 1.03 -0.43 -2.52
C THR A 133 2.40 -1.10 -2.65
N TYR A 134 3.31 -0.53 -3.44
CA TYR A 134 4.68 -1.02 -3.57
C TYR A 134 5.39 -1.05 -2.22
N LEU A 135 5.33 0.06 -1.46
CA LEU A 135 5.92 0.15 -0.12
C LEU A 135 5.36 -0.89 0.84
N ILE A 136 4.03 -0.97 0.98
CA ILE A 136 3.42 -1.90 1.94
C ILE A 136 3.79 -3.34 1.59
N ALA A 137 3.77 -3.72 0.31
CA ALA A 137 4.11 -5.09 -0.09
C ALA A 137 5.57 -5.44 0.26
N HIS A 138 6.51 -4.53 0.02
CA HIS A 138 7.92 -4.74 0.33
C HIS A 138 8.20 -4.73 1.83
N ILE A 139 7.59 -3.81 2.58
CA ILE A 139 7.73 -3.73 4.04
C ILE A 139 7.10 -4.96 4.70
N THR A 140 5.92 -5.39 4.27
CA THR A 140 5.26 -6.61 4.78
C THR A 140 6.17 -7.83 4.63
N ALA A 141 6.70 -8.05 3.43
CA ALA A 141 7.60 -9.18 3.19
C ALA A 141 8.91 -9.03 4.00
N GLY A 142 9.49 -7.84 4.03
CA GLY A 142 10.73 -7.55 4.76
C GLY A 142 10.58 -7.80 6.25
N VAL A 143 9.59 -7.17 6.90
CA VAL A 143 9.34 -7.31 8.34
C VAL A 143 9.04 -8.76 8.69
N TYR A 144 8.14 -9.43 7.95
CA TYR A 144 7.78 -10.81 8.23
C TYR A 144 8.98 -11.76 8.15
N LEU A 145 9.77 -11.67 7.08
CA LEU A 145 10.92 -12.54 6.88
C LEU A 145 12.02 -12.29 7.92
N ASN A 146 12.21 -11.04 8.36
CA ASN A 146 13.13 -10.72 9.47
C ASN A 146 12.65 -11.34 10.80
N LEU A 147 11.35 -11.23 11.12
CA LEU A 147 10.78 -11.82 12.34
C LEU A 147 10.81 -13.35 12.33
N ARG A 148 10.64 -13.97 11.16
CA ARG A 148 10.68 -15.44 11.00
C ARG A 148 12.08 -16.02 11.19
N SER A 149 13.11 -15.26 10.86
CA SER A 149 14.49 -15.76 10.80
C SER A 149 15.13 -15.84 12.18
N SER A 150 15.24 -17.03 12.76
CA SER A 150 16.24 -17.33 13.81
C SER A 150 17.62 -17.67 13.23
N GLY A 151 17.88 -17.28 11.97
CA GLY A 151 19.07 -17.61 11.18
C GLY A 151 19.71 -16.37 10.56
N PRO A 152 20.87 -16.52 9.85
CA PRO A 152 21.61 -15.38 9.31
C PRO A 152 20.71 -14.53 8.39
N PRO A 153 20.91 -13.20 8.39
CA PRO A 153 20.00 -12.26 7.73
C PRO A 153 19.79 -12.66 6.27
N TYR A 154 18.53 -12.91 5.92
CA TYR A 154 18.13 -13.23 4.55
C TYR A 154 18.60 -12.09 3.63
N SER A 155 19.52 -12.41 2.73
CA SER A 155 20.09 -11.50 1.73
C SER A 155 19.12 -11.20 0.58
N HIS A 156 17.83 -11.04 0.88
CA HIS A 156 16.92 -10.49 -0.10
C HIS A 156 17.26 -9.02 -0.29
N ALA A 157 17.70 -8.69 -1.51
CA ALA A 157 17.96 -7.33 -1.94
C ALA A 157 16.82 -6.43 -1.47
N CYS A 158 17.11 -5.54 -0.52
CA CYS A 158 16.25 -4.41 -0.21
C CYS A 158 16.00 -3.70 -1.54
N ARG A 159 14.77 -3.75 -2.06
CA ARG A 159 14.43 -3.22 -3.39
C ARG A 159 14.29 -1.69 -3.39
N GLY A 160 14.88 -1.05 -2.38
CA GLY A 160 14.88 0.37 -2.18
C GLY A 160 13.56 0.91 -1.65
N ASP A 161 13.59 2.20 -1.41
CA ASP A 161 12.46 3.03 -1.02
C ASP A 161 11.98 3.84 -2.23
N VAL A 162 10.75 4.33 -2.20
CA VAL A 162 10.16 5.19 -3.22
C VAL A 162 9.64 6.46 -2.58
N TYR A 163 9.63 7.55 -3.34
CA TYR A 163 9.01 8.79 -2.88
C TYR A 163 7.51 8.61 -2.74
N ILE A 164 6.91 9.12 -1.68
CA ILE A 164 5.45 9.21 -1.54
C ILE A 164 5.07 10.63 -1.15
N THR A 165 3.85 11.00 -1.50
CA THR A 165 3.23 12.23 -1.01
C THR A 165 2.74 12.00 0.41
N GLN A 166 3.20 12.82 1.36
CA GLN A 166 2.95 12.61 2.80
C GLN A 166 2.12 13.73 3.44
N ARG A 167 1.81 14.81 2.71
CA ARG A 167 1.03 15.94 3.23
C ARG A 167 -0.41 15.55 3.53
N ALA A 168 -0.86 15.82 4.75
CA ALA A 168 -2.26 15.68 5.16
C ALA A 168 -3.19 16.47 4.24
N GLY A 169 -4.34 15.89 3.90
CA GLY A 169 -5.34 16.52 3.04
C GLY A 169 -5.08 16.43 1.53
N LEU A 170 -3.92 15.90 1.07
CA LEU A 170 -3.75 15.55 -0.34
C LEU A 170 -4.42 14.22 -0.70
N TRP A 171 -4.15 13.18 0.10
CA TRP A 171 -4.76 11.86 -0.12
C TRP A 171 -6.26 11.87 0.20
N ASP A 172 -6.67 12.51 1.29
CA ASP A 172 -8.06 12.54 1.77
C ASP A 172 -8.90 13.66 1.14
N ALA A 173 -8.39 14.33 0.12
CA ALA A 173 -9.12 15.37 -0.59
C ALA A 173 -10.45 14.80 -1.14
N ALA A 174 -11.57 15.46 -0.81
CA ALA A 174 -12.91 15.04 -1.21
C ALA A 174 -13.14 15.08 -2.74
N GLY A 175 -12.31 15.84 -3.47
CA GLY A 175 -12.29 15.84 -4.91
C GLY A 175 -11.17 16.69 -5.50
N ALA A 176 -11.21 16.88 -6.82
CA ALA A 176 -10.14 17.52 -7.57
C ALA A 176 -9.90 18.99 -7.16
N ALA A 177 -10.95 19.75 -6.81
CA ALA A 177 -10.83 21.15 -6.40
C ALA A 177 -10.18 21.32 -5.01
N SER A 178 -10.56 20.49 -4.03
CA SER A 178 -9.93 20.52 -2.71
C SER A 178 -8.48 20.03 -2.78
N TRP A 179 -8.20 19.04 -3.63
CA TRP A 179 -6.84 18.57 -3.89
C TRP A 179 -5.98 19.68 -4.49
N GLU A 180 -6.48 20.39 -5.51
CA GLU A 180 -5.78 21.52 -6.13
C GLU A 180 -5.46 22.63 -5.12
N ALA A 181 -6.44 23.00 -4.28
CA ALA A 181 -6.22 24.01 -3.24
C ALA A 181 -5.08 23.61 -2.29
N THR A 182 -5.00 22.34 -1.88
CA THR A 182 -3.92 21.84 -1.03
C THR A 182 -2.57 21.82 -1.74
N VAL A 183 -2.53 21.37 -3.01
CA VAL A 183 -1.29 21.35 -3.82
C VAL A 183 -0.71 22.76 -3.99
N LEU A 184 -1.58 23.77 -4.18
CA LEU A 184 -1.15 25.16 -4.33
C LEU A 184 -0.79 25.83 -3.00
N GLY A 185 -1.38 25.39 -1.90
CA GLY A 185 -1.24 26.03 -0.58
C GLY A 185 -0.07 25.50 0.27
N ALA A 186 0.40 24.28 0.03
CA ALA A 186 1.40 23.65 0.88
C ALA A 186 2.38 22.74 0.12
N CYS A 187 3.58 22.56 0.67
CA CYS A 187 4.54 21.58 0.16
C CYS A 187 3.95 20.16 0.26
N PRO A 188 3.99 19.33 -0.80
CA PRO A 188 3.38 18.00 -0.81
C PRO A 188 4.06 16.98 0.10
N LEU A 189 5.21 17.32 0.70
CA LEU A 189 6.06 16.41 1.46
C LEU A 189 6.39 15.16 0.63
N PHE A 190 6.79 15.37 -0.62
CA PHE A 190 7.15 14.30 -1.54
C PHE A 190 8.56 13.78 -1.24
N LEU A 191 8.63 12.80 -0.35
CA LEU A 191 9.88 12.32 0.26
C LEU A 191 9.88 10.79 0.30
N HIS A 192 11.08 10.21 0.38
CA HIS A 192 11.29 8.80 0.71
C HIS A 192 10.68 8.48 2.08
N CYS A 193 10.02 7.32 2.23
CA CYS A 193 9.42 6.97 3.51
C CYS A 193 10.47 6.80 4.63
N LEU A 194 11.68 6.34 4.29
CA LEU A 194 12.81 6.21 5.21
C LEU A 194 13.36 7.56 5.68
N ARG A 195 13.01 8.67 5.01
CA ARG A 195 13.42 10.04 5.37
C ARG A 195 12.43 10.73 6.32
N GLY A 196 11.37 10.05 6.77
CA GLY A 196 10.39 10.69 7.65
C GLY A 196 10.96 11.15 8.99
N HIS A 197 12.08 10.57 9.45
CA HIS A 197 12.81 10.99 10.67
C HIS A 197 13.19 12.46 10.65
N ASP A 198 13.37 13.05 9.47
CA ASP A 198 13.80 14.43 9.33
C ASP A 198 12.64 15.42 9.56
N LEU A 199 11.39 14.96 9.46
CA LEU A 199 10.20 15.81 9.53
C LEU A 199 10.08 16.57 10.87
N PRO A 200 10.27 15.92 12.04
CA PRO A 200 10.31 16.62 13.32
C PRO A 200 11.47 17.64 13.41
N GLU A 201 12.63 17.32 12.84
CA GLU A 201 13.82 18.19 12.88
C GLU A 201 13.62 19.48 12.09
N VAL A 202 12.90 19.40 10.97
CA VAL A 202 12.53 20.56 10.14
C VAL A 202 11.23 21.24 10.61
N GLY A 203 10.68 20.84 11.75
CA GLY A 203 9.53 21.50 12.39
C GLY A 203 8.17 21.16 11.78
N ILE A 204 8.04 20.05 11.04
CA ILE A 204 6.74 19.58 10.52
C ILE A 204 5.96 18.89 11.65
N ALA A 205 4.71 19.33 11.84
CA ALA A 205 3.82 18.74 12.83
C ALA A 205 3.33 17.35 12.39
N ALA A 206 3.02 16.46 13.34
CA ALA A 206 2.45 15.16 13.01
C ALA A 206 1.09 15.29 12.30
N ALA A 207 0.28 16.28 12.69
CA ALA A 207 -1.03 16.55 12.06
C ALA A 207 -0.93 17.00 10.59
N ASP A 208 0.24 17.52 10.18
CA ASP A 208 0.51 17.91 8.79
C ASP A 208 0.87 16.71 7.90
N VAL A 209 1.04 15.53 8.50
CA VAL A 209 1.41 14.30 7.83
C VAL A 209 0.23 13.34 7.78
N ASP A 210 -0.06 12.82 6.60
CA ASP A 210 -1.21 11.97 6.39
C ASP A 210 -1.12 10.65 7.16
N GLU A 211 -2.29 10.09 7.46
CA GLU A 211 -2.42 8.93 8.36
C GLU A 211 -1.62 7.72 7.88
N PHE A 212 -1.57 7.47 6.58
CA PHE A 212 -0.83 6.34 6.02
C PHE A 212 0.68 6.45 6.34
N ALA A 213 1.27 7.63 6.13
CA ALA A 213 2.68 7.86 6.38
C ALA A 213 3.01 7.74 7.88
N ARG A 214 2.14 8.25 8.76
CA ARG A 214 2.32 8.10 10.22
C ARG A 214 2.31 6.62 10.65
N HIS A 215 1.38 5.82 10.14
CA HIS A 215 1.38 4.37 10.42
C HIS A 215 2.63 3.69 9.87
N LEU A 216 3.08 4.08 8.68
CA LEU A 216 4.32 3.57 8.10
C LEU A 216 5.51 3.83 9.02
N PHE A 217 5.58 5.01 9.63
CA PHE A 217 6.65 5.37 10.57
C PHE A 217 6.62 4.53 11.84
N THR A 218 5.45 4.10 12.33
CA THR A 218 5.40 3.19 13.50
C THR A 218 6.01 1.81 13.24
N VAL A 219 6.10 1.40 11.96
CA VAL A 219 6.75 0.16 11.54
C VAL A 219 8.25 0.35 11.34
N LEU A 220 8.65 1.54 10.88
CA LEU A 220 10.05 1.86 10.53
C LEU A 220 10.85 2.37 11.73
N TRP A 221 10.19 3.03 12.68
CA TRP A 221 10.76 3.63 13.89
C TRP A 221 10.20 2.92 15.12
N GLU A 222 10.65 3.31 16.30
CA GLU A 222 10.02 2.87 17.54
C GLU A 222 8.65 3.57 17.70
N ALA A 223 7.62 2.83 18.12
CA ALA A 223 6.28 3.37 18.31
C ALA A 223 6.27 4.59 19.26
N ASP A 224 7.04 4.51 20.35
CA ASP A 224 7.22 5.58 21.33
C ASP A 224 7.79 6.87 20.71
N GLU A 225 8.58 6.77 19.64
CA GLU A 225 9.13 7.93 18.95
C GLU A 225 8.07 8.70 18.17
N VAL A 226 7.21 7.96 17.45
CA VAL A 226 6.08 8.54 16.72
C VAL A 226 5.07 9.13 17.69
N GLU A 227 4.81 8.46 18.82
CA GLU A 227 3.95 8.99 19.89
C GLU A 227 4.52 10.28 20.48
N ARG A 228 5.81 10.30 20.83
CA ARG A 228 6.49 11.52 21.32
C ARG A 228 6.44 12.66 20.32
N TRP A 229 6.60 12.39 19.02
CA TRP A 229 6.46 13.42 17.98
C TRP A 229 5.03 13.94 17.88
N THR A 230 4.04 13.06 17.94
CA THR A 230 2.61 13.41 17.91
C THR A 230 2.24 14.28 19.10
N MET A 231 2.64 13.89 20.32
CA MET A 231 2.37 14.64 21.55
C MET A 231 3.05 16.01 21.58
N ARG A 232 4.31 16.11 21.12
CA ARG A 232 5.05 17.38 21.05
C ARG A 232 4.43 18.38 20.07
N THR A 233 3.76 17.90 19.04
CA THR A 233 3.20 18.73 17.97
C THR A 233 1.68 18.94 18.10
N GLY A 234 1.09 18.47 19.21
CA GLY A 234 -0.33 18.66 19.52
C GLY A 234 -1.28 17.81 18.67
N GLY A 235 -0.81 16.72 18.07
CA GLY A 235 -1.64 15.78 17.31
C GLY A 235 -2.39 14.79 18.20
N GLU A 236 -3.48 14.21 17.68
CA GLU A 236 -4.17 13.10 18.33
C GLU A 236 -3.42 11.78 18.10
N VAL A 237 -3.21 11.00 19.16
CA VAL A 237 -2.66 9.64 19.07
C VAL A 237 -3.76 8.71 18.59
N THR A 238 -3.77 8.35 17.30
CA THR A 238 -4.58 7.24 16.80
C THR A 238 -3.97 5.91 17.24
N ALA A 239 -4.15 5.58 18.53
CA ALA A 239 -3.84 4.25 19.06
C ALA A 239 -5.09 3.37 18.91
N ALA A 240 -5.15 2.61 17.83
CA ALA A 240 -5.99 1.41 17.76
C ALA A 240 -5.10 0.27 17.24
N TYR A 241 -4.46 -0.43 18.18
CA TYR A 241 -3.79 -1.70 17.93
C TYR A 241 -4.82 -2.82 17.75
#